data_AF-A0A936BD38-F1
#
_entry.id   AF-A0A936BD38-F1
#
_cell.length_a   1.000
_cell.length_b   1.000
_cell.length_c   1.000
_cell.angle_alpha   90.00
_cell.angle_beta   90.00
_cell.angle_gamma   90.00
#
_symmetry.space_group_name_H-M   'P 1'
#
loop_
_entity.id
_entity.type
_entity.pdbx_description
1 polymer ?
#
loop_
_entity_poly.entity_id
_entity_poly.type
_entity_poly.pdbx_seq_one_letter_code
_entity_poly.pdbx_strand_id
1 'polypeptide(L)'
;MTIRPTIWKAPFAADAGANSGTQSAPTIVGLSNGNFLVAWTDENDTAGSGAGDDIIGRIFNPLGETVLLPGANTTLQLNTTTTGEERLVSLSAFDGGFVAAYHQVNSGTDKIFLRRVQQ
;
A
#
# COMPACT_ATOMS: atom_id res chain seq x y z
N MET A 1 -13.95 34.20 4.82
CA MET A 1 -12.92 34.02 3.77
C MET A 1 -13.28 32.75 3.01
N THR A 2 -13.69 32.85 1.75
CA THR A 2 -14.10 31.68 0.97
C THR A 2 -12.89 31.15 0.22
N ILE A 3 -12.30 30.07 0.72
CA ILE A 3 -11.25 29.35 0.02
C ILE A 3 -11.92 28.51 -1.07
N ARG A 4 -11.63 28.81 -2.34
CA ARG A 4 -12.03 27.96 -3.47
C ARG A 4 -11.00 26.84 -3.58
N PRO A 5 -11.41 25.56 -3.49
CA PRO A 5 -10.49 24.45 -3.75
C PRO A 5 -9.94 24.57 -5.18
N THR A 6 -8.63 24.46 -5.31
CA THR A 6 -7.96 24.40 -6.62
C THR A 6 -7.20 23.09 -6.71
N ILE A 7 -7.35 22.40 -7.84
CA ILE A 7 -6.50 21.24 -8.16
C ILE A 7 -5.07 21.77 -8.32
N TRP A 8 -4.19 21.34 -7.43
CA TRP A 8 -2.80 21.77 -7.35
C TRP A 8 -1.81 20.94 -8.18
N LYS A 9 -2.18 19.70 -8.58
CA LYS A 9 -1.32 18.78 -9.33
C LYS A 9 -2.18 17.94 -10.28
N ALA A 10 -1.62 17.61 -11.44
CA ALA A 10 -2.24 16.64 -12.35
C ALA A 10 -2.27 15.23 -11.70
N PRO A 11 -3.25 14.38 -12.06
CA PRO A 11 -3.27 12.99 -11.63
C PRO A 11 -1.99 12.24 -12.02
N PHE A 12 -1.55 11.31 -11.18
CA PHE A 12 -0.42 10.42 -11.45
C PHE A 12 -0.73 9.00 -10.97
N ALA A 13 -0.09 8.02 -11.58
CA ALA A 13 -0.23 6.60 -11.22
C ALA A 13 0.55 6.30 -9.93
N ALA A 14 -0.14 5.78 -8.91
CA ALA A 14 0.49 5.45 -7.63
C ALA A 14 1.39 4.19 -7.73
N ASP A 15 1.04 3.28 -8.62
CA ASP A 15 1.69 2.03 -8.98
C ASP A 15 2.77 2.18 -10.06
N ALA A 16 3.08 3.42 -10.50
CA ALA A 16 4.03 3.67 -11.58
C ALA A 16 5.33 2.84 -11.43
N GLY A 17 5.70 2.10 -12.49
CA GLY A 17 6.83 1.18 -12.49
C GLY A 17 6.50 -0.29 -12.15
N ALA A 18 5.27 -0.60 -11.71
CA ALA A 18 4.73 -1.96 -11.76
C ALA A 18 4.41 -2.29 -13.23
N ASN A 19 5.12 -3.26 -13.82
CA ASN A 19 5.08 -3.52 -15.27
C ASN A 19 4.31 -4.80 -15.64
N SER A 20 3.62 -5.43 -14.70
CA SER A 20 2.81 -6.63 -14.93
C SER A 20 1.58 -6.62 -14.02
N GLY A 21 0.60 -7.50 -14.28
CA GLY A 21 -0.57 -7.77 -13.44
C GLY A 21 -1.57 -6.63 -13.26
N THR A 22 -2.62 -6.89 -12.47
CA THR A 22 -3.68 -5.92 -12.16
C THR A 22 -3.50 -5.37 -10.76
N GLN A 23 -3.62 -4.05 -10.62
CA GLN A 23 -3.68 -3.39 -9.32
C GLN A 23 -5.12 -3.00 -9.00
N SER A 24 -5.60 -3.34 -7.81
CA SER A 24 -6.99 -3.16 -7.42
C SER A 24 -7.16 -2.77 -5.94
N ALA A 25 -8.38 -2.38 -5.56
CA ALA A 25 -8.78 -2.05 -4.19
C ALA A 25 -7.80 -1.12 -3.43
N PRO A 26 -7.45 0.07 -3.97
CA PRO A 26 -6.51 0.96 -3.31
C PRO A 26 -7.11 1.56 -2.03
N THR A 27 -6.27 1.74 -1.02
CA THR A 27 -6.54 2.53 0.18
C THR A 27 -5.42 3.52 0.44
N ILE A 28 -5.74 4.58 1.19
CA ILE A 28 -4.81 5.67 1.47
C ILE A 28 -4.93 6.13 2.91
N VAL A 29 -3.81 6.50 3.51
CA VAL A 29 -3.77 7.13 4.83
C VAL A 29 -2.71 8.24 4.89
N GLY A 30 -3.03 9.34 5.56
CA GLY A 30 -2.07 10.38 5.91
C GLY A 30 -1.22 9.97 7.12
N LEU A 31 0.08 10.22 7.04
CA LEU A 31 1.06 9.86 8.07
C LEU A 31 1.40 11.08 8.94
N SER A 32 1.89 10.86 10.16
CA SER A 32 2.17 11.95 11.11
C SER A 32 3.28 12.90 10.65
N ASN A 33 4.15 12.47 9.74
CA ASN A 33 5.19 13.29 9.11
C ASN A 33 4.69 14.09 7.88
N GLY A 34 3.40 14.05 7.57
CA GLY A 34 2.80 14.76 6.43
C GLY A 34 2.86 13.99 5.10
N ASN A 35 3.57 12.85 5.05
CA ASN A 35 3.52 11.95 3.90
C ASN A 35 2.18 11.21 3.84
N PHE A 36 1.92 10.50 2.76
CA PHE A 36 0.79 9.59 2.66
C PHE A 36 1.22 8.23 2.13
N LEU A 37 0.63 7.17 2.67
CA LEU A 37 0.78 5.80 2.19
C LEU A 37 -0.43 5.46 1.34
N VAL A 38 -0.18 5.00 0.11
CA VAL A 38 -1.18 4.33 -0.73
C VAL A 38 -0.84 2.85 -0.72
N ALA A 39 -1.81 1.98 -0.43
CA ALA A 39 -1.67 0.54 -0.51
C ALA A 39 -2.74 -0.04 -1.44
N TRP A 40 -2.45 -1.15 -2.11
CA TRP A 40 -3.36 -1.80 -3.05
C TRP A 40 -3.11 -3.31 -3.08
N THR A 41 -4.07 -4.03 -3.65
CA THR A 41 -3.90 -5.43 -4.04
C THR A 41 -3.17 -5.48 -5.37
N ASP A 42 -2.07 -6.24 -5.43
CA ASP A 42 -1.28 -6.47 -6.63
C ASP A 42 -1.41 -7.95 -7.03
N GLU A 43 -2.01 -8.24 -8.19
CA GLU A 43 -2.19 -9.61 -8.69
C GLU A 43 -0.87 -10.25 -9.19
N ASN A 44 0.26 -9.57 -8.99
CA ASN A 44 1.58 -10.16 -9.20
C ASN A 44 2.14 -10.60 -7.86
N ASP A 45 2.67 -11.81 -7.84
CA ASP A 45 3.50 -12.34 -6.77
C ASP A 45 4.86 -11.61 -6.69
N THR A 46 4.82 -10.35 -6.26
CA THR A 46 5.97 -9.51 -5.96
C THR A 46 6.69 -9.96 -4.68
N ALA A 47 6.02 -10.72 -3.81
CA ALA A 47 6.63 -11.34 -2.62
C ALA A 47 7.50 -12.58 -2.93
N GLY A 48 7.46 -13.13 -4.15
CA GLY A 48 8.18 -14.35 -4.51
C GLY A 48 7.67 -15.61 -3.79
N SER A 49 6.39 -15.60 -3.41
CA SER A 49 5.68 -16.62 -2.65
C SER A 49 5.10 -17.76 -3.48
N GLY A 50 5.10 -17.64 -4.81
CA GLY A 50 4.27 -18.43 -5.71
C GLY A 50 2.97 -17.68 -6.04
N ALA A 51 2.25 -18.14 -7.07
CA ALA A 51 1.03 -17.48 -7.57
C ALA A 51 0.06 -17.05 -6.44
N GLY A 52 -0.37 -15.78 -6.47
CA GLY A 52 -1.30 -15.19 -5.52
C GLY A 52 -1.31 -13.67 -5.61
N ASP A 53 -2.34 -13.04 -5.02
CA ASP A 53 -2.44 -11.59 -4.89
C ASP A 53 -1.66 -11.10 -3.66
N ASP A 54 -0.88 -10.04 -3.82
CA ASP A 54 -0.09 -9.40 -2.77
C ASP A 54 -0.74 -8.11 -2.25
N ILE A 55 -0.37 -7.70 -1.03
CA ILE A 55 -0.65 -6.35 -0.53
C ILE A 55 0.64 -5.56 -0.49
N ILE A 56 0.74 -4.60 -1.40
CA ILE A 56 1.87 -3.67 -1.47
C ILE A 56 1.41 -2.23 -1.28
N GLY A 57 2.37 -1.34 -1.07
CA GLY A 57 2.11 0.08 -1.01
C GLY A 57 3.31 0.94 -1.34
N ARG A 58 3.06 2.25 -1.41
CA ARG A 58 4.06 3.26 -1.69
C ARG A 58 3.79 4.51 -0.87
N ILE A 59 4.85 5.07 -0.31
CA ILE A 59 4.80 6.31 0.45
C ILE A 59 5.13 7.46 -0.49
N PHE A 60 4.33 8.52 -0.44
CA PHE A 60 4.55 9.75 -1.16
C PHE A 60 4.68 10.93 -0.21
N ASN A 61 5.51 11.89 -0.57
CA ASN A 61 5.58 13.16 0.13
C ASN A 61 4.38 14.06 -0.20
N PRO A 62 4.18 15.20 0.49
CA PRO A 62 3.07 16.11 0.20
C PRO A 62 3.00 16.62 -1.25
N LEU A 63 4.13 16.60 -1.97
CA LEU A 63 4.22 16.98 -3.38
C LEU A 63 3.83 15.84 -4.33
N GLY A 64 3.54 14.64 -3.81
CA GLY A 64 3.21 13.44 -4.58
C GLY A 64 4.42 12.82 -5.26
N GLU A 65 5.62 12.97 -4.68
CA GLU A 65 6.84 12.29 -5.10
C GLU A 65 7.05 11.06 -4.23
N THR A 66 7.52 9.96 -4.83
CA THR A 66 7.78 8.73 -4.10
C THR A 66 8.91 8.90 -3.09
N VAL A 67 8.67 8.49 -1.85
CA VAL A 67 9.68 8.42 -0.80
C VAL A 67 10.52 7.17 -0.98
N LEU A 68 11.85 7.30 -1.01
CA LEU A 68 12.77 6.18 -1.07
C LEU A 68 12.87 5.47 0.29
N LEU A 69 12.74 4.15 0.26
CA LEU A 69 12.92 3.25 1.39
C LEU A 69 14.37 2.73 1.43
N PRO A 70 14.81 2.10 2.54
CA PRO A 70 16.11 1.45 2.61
C PRO A 70 16.37 0.53 1.42
N GLY A 71 17.59 0.57 0.88
CA GLY A 71 17.97 -0.18 -0.32
C GLY A 71 17.48 0.43 -1.63
N ALA A 72 17.09 1.71 -1.64
CA ALA A 72 16.57 2.42 -2.82
C ALA A 72 15.25 1.84 -3.38
N ASN A 73 14.48 1.17 -2.51
CA ASN A 73 13.17 0.63 -2.86
C ASN A 73 12.10 1.73 -2.88
N THR A 74 11.12 1.59 -3.75
CA THR A 74 9.98 2.51 -3.88
C THR A 74 8.64 1.84 -3.57
N THR A 75 8.65 0.53 -3.30
CA THR A 75 7.49 -0.28 -2.99
C THR A 75 7.72 -0.93 -1.63
N LEU A 76 6.64 -1.02 -0.85
CA LEU A 76 6.60 -1.61 0.46
C LEU A 76 5.71 -2.86 0.42
N GLN A 77 6.27 -4.02 0.73
CA GLN A 77 5.47 -5.23 0.98
C GLN A 77 4.78 -5.10 2.35
N LEU A 78 3.46 -5.29 2.39
CA LEU A 78 2.66 -5.22 3.62
C LEU A 78 2.17 -6.59 4.11
N ASN A 79 1.94 -7.54 3.20
CA ASN A 79 1.76 -8.95 3.55
C ASN A 79 3.10 -9.60 3.90
N THR A 80 3.05 -10.70 4.66
CA THR A 80 4.24 -11.43 5.15
C THR A 80 4.14 -12.94 4.92
N THR A 81 3.05 -13.41 4.33
CA THR A 81 2.73 -14.82 4.16
C THR A 81 3.18 -15.29 2.78
N THR A 82 3.73 -16.50 2.72
CA THR A 82 4.22 -17.09 1.48
C THR A 82 3.19 -18.03 0.83
N THR A 83 1.93 -18.00 1.26
CA THR A 83 0.87 -18.89 0.77
C THR A 83 -0.48 -18.21 0.91
N GLY A 84 -1.24 -18.06 -0.18
CA GLY A 84 -2.60 -17.52 -0.17
C GLY A 84 -2.77 -16.30 -1.07
N GLU A 85 -4.02 -15.90 -1.29
CA GLU A 85 -4.34 -14.63 -1.97
C GLU A 85 -4.64 -13.58 -0.91
N GLU A 86 -3.88 -12.48 -0.88
CA GLU A 86 -4.14 -11.38 0.03
C GLU A 86 -4.88 -10.22 -0.66
N ARG A 87 -6.03 -9.82 -0.10
CA ARG A 87 -6.91 -8.79 -0.67
C ARG A 87 -7.42 -7.80 0.37
N LEU A 88 -8.04 -6.72 -0.11
CA LEU A 88 -8.86 -5.79 0.69
C LEU A 88 -8.11 -5.16 1.86
N VAL A 89 -6.99 -4.51 1.56
CA VAL A 89 -6.21 -3.78 2.56
C VAL A 89 -7.02 -2.64 3.19
N SER A 90 -6.83 -2.39 4.49
CA SER A 90 -7.33 -1.23 5.22
C SER A 90 -6.21 -0.64 6.06
N LEU A 91 -6.09 0.70 6.08
CA LEU A 91 -4.98 1.41 6.71
C LEU A 91 -5.44 2.30 7.85
N SER A 92 -4.66 2.35 8.93
CA SER A 92 -4.78 3.36 9.98
C SER A 92 -3.40 3.86 10.39
N ALA A 93 -3.21 5.17 10.41
CA ALA A 93 -1.98 5.80 10.92
C ALA A 93 -2.05 5.99 12.44
N PHE A 94 -0.88 6.04 13.07
CA PHE A 94 -0.69 6.45 14.45
C PHE A 94 0.62 7.23 14.57
N ASP A 95 0.91 7.78 15.74
CA ASP A 95 2.14 8.55 15.92
C ASP A 95 3.39 7.66 15.74
N GLY A 96 4.18 7.96 14.72
CA GLY A 96 5.38 7.20 14.35
C GLY A 96 5.11 5.92 13.56
N GLY A 97 3.94 5.75 12.94
CA GLY A 97 3.73 4.57 12.09
C GLY A 97 2.32 4.39 11.55
N PHE A 98 2.05 3.17 11.08
CA PHE A 98 0.73 2.76 10.60
C PHE A 98 0.49 1.26 10.82
N VAL A 99 -0.79 0.88 10.76
CA VAL A 99 -1.25 -0.50 10.74
C VAL A 99 -1.97 -0.75 9.44
N ALA A 100 -1.68 -1.88 8.80
CA ALA A 100 -2.44 -2.44 7.69
C ALA A 100 -3.20 -3.68 8.18
N ALA A 101 -4.50 -3.74 7.91
CA ALA A 101 -5.31 -4.95 8.02
C ALA A 101 -5.57 -5.50 6.61
N TYR A 102 -5.47 -6.80 6.40
CA TYR A 102 -5.75 -7.41 5.10
C TYR A 102 -6.35 -8.80 5.25
N HIS A 103 -7.12 -9.20 4.24
CA HIS A 103 -7.75 -10.49 4.13
C HIS A 103 -6.79 -11.47 3.46
N GLN A 104 -6.46 -12.58 4.11
CA GLN A 104 -5.82 -13.72 3.48
C GLN A 104 -6.87 -14.78 3.15
N VAL A 105 -7.00 -15.08 1.86
CA VAL A 105 -7.88 -16.13 1.32
C VAL A 105 -7.03 -17.37 1.06
N ASN A 106 -7.38 -18.46 1.72
CA ASN A 106 -6.74 -19.76 1.58
C ASN A 106 -7.80 -20.86 1.39
N SER A 107 -7.43 -21.98 0.77
CA SER A 107 -8.34 -23.12 0.59
C SER A 107 -8.77 -23.71 1.94
N GLY A 108 -9.86 -23.20 2.51
CA GLY A 108 -10.51 -23.75 3.70
C GLY A 108 -10.62 -22.82 4.90
N THR A 109 -9.82 -21.75 5.00
CA THR A 109 -10.03 -20.72 6.03
C THR A 109 -9.53 -19.35 5.58
N ASP A 110 -10.45 -18.39 5.64
CA ASP A 110 -10.19 -16.96 5.53
C ASP A 110 -9.68 -16.41 6.86
N LYS A 111 -8.67 -15.53 6.81
CA LYS A 111 -8.05 -14.91 8.00
C LYS A 111 -7.86 -13.42 7.80
N ILE A 112 -7.96 -12.66 8.89
CA ILE A 112 -7.61 -11.23 8.90
C ILE A 112 -6.24 -11.09 9.57
N PHE A 113 -5.29 -10.51 8.84
CA PHE A 113 -3.96 -10.21 9.34
C PHE A 113 -3.83 -8.73 9.65
N LEU A 114 -2.93 -8.44 10.60
CA LEU A 114 -2.51 -7.08 10.93
C LEU A 114 -1.00 -6.98 10.77
N ARG A 115 -0.54 -5.98 10.02
CA ARG A 115 0.87 -5.59 9.94
C ARG A 115 1.03 -4.20 10.53
N ARG A 116 1.81 -4.10 11.61
CA ARG A 116 2.23 -2.81 12.17
C ARG A 116 3.60 -2.44 11.64
N VAL A 117 3.77 -1.21 11.19
CA VAL A 117 5.04 -0.66 10.69
C VAL A 117 5.34 0.63 11.44
N GLN A 118 6.58 0.76 11.91
CA GLN A 118 7.11 1.99 12.52
C GLN A 118 7.91 2.76 11.47
N GLN A 119 7.84 4.10 11.54
CA GLN A 119 8.62 5.01 10.70
C GLN A 119 9.86 5.52 11.43
#